data_AF-A0A066UJA6-F1
#
_entry.id   AF-A0A066UJA6-F1
#
_cell.length_a   1.000
_cell.length_b   1.000
_cell.length_c   1.000
_cell.angle_alpha   90.00
_cell.angle_beta   90.00
_cell.angle_gamma   90.00
#
_symmetry.space_group_name_H-M   'P 1'
#
loop_
_entity.id
_entity.type
_entity.pdbx_description
1 polymer ?
#
loop_
_entity_poly.entity_id
_entity_poly.type
_entity_poly.pdbx_seq_one_letter_code
_entity_poly.pdbx_strand_id
1 'polypeptide(L)'
;MPPKKRGGLKLALRIGIPLVFVAVVVVAALTSSTPRSSDVGDCLKGNTDNAESVTSVACGPEANYKIVGKVPNQSQLTVTIGGGCDQFPTATVAYWEGVKSSQGTLLCLEDVKNPGKGMPRVGDCVKGDLSDAAHTEKVPCGPEATYKVAAIEDGGALGGFTTAVCAKVPSAAASMEWKRQGSLSSKILCLEDLKHPDNRKPAVGECMATGANNELHLAPCAKGAAKVLGQVDGLTKMDGLTKTVEEICKDFPGADQAASWSMRGSLATTTYCMQSVKK
;
A
#
# COMPACT_ATOMS: atom_id res chain seq x y z
N MET A 1 92.53 -5.74 5.01
CA MET A 1 91.19 -5.71 4.34
C MET A 1 91.21 -6.79 3.27
N PRO A 2 90.16 -7.62 3.00
CA PRO A 2 88.71 -7.52 3.27
C PRO A 2 88.16 -8.84 3.94
N PRO A 3 86.86 -9.31 3.95
CA PRO A 3 85.81 -9.29 2.91
C PRO A 3 84.39 -8.78 3.34
N LYS A 4 83.64 -8.24 2.37
CA LYS A 4 82.26 -7.74 2.49
C LYS A 4 81.26 -8.85 2.14
N LYS A 5 80.45 -9.30 3.11
CA LYS A 5 79.40 -10.31 2.94
C LYS A 5 78.26 -9.81 2.05
N ARG A 6 78.04 -10.47 0.90
CA ARG A 6 76.77 -10.47 0.16
C ARG A 6 75.94 -11.66 0.64
N GLY A 7 74.81 -11.40 1.30
CA GLY A 7 73.89 -12.47 1.71
C GLY A 7 72.86 -12.00 2.73
N GLY A 8 71.93 -11.13 2.32
CA GLY A 8 70.88 -10.63 3.23
C GLY A 8 69.55 -10.25 2.58
N LEU A 9 69.45 -10.28 1.24
CA LEU A 9 68.26 -9.74 0.55
C LEU A 9 67.18 -10.79 0.21
N LYS A 10 67.49 -12.09 0.31
CA LYS A 10 66.54 -13.16 -0.06
C LYS A 10 65.69 -13.70 1.11
N LEU A 11 65.99 -13.33 2.35
CA LEU A 11 65.26 -13.82 3.53
C LEU A 11 64.19 -12.82 4.01
N ALA A 12 64.43 -11.52 3.88
CA ALA A 12 63.46 -10.47 4.24
C ALA A 12 62.18 -10.54 3.39
N LEU A 13 62.28 -11.00 2.13
CA LEU A 13 61.13 -11.12 1.23
C LEU A 13 60.22 -12.33 1.52
N ARG A 14 60.74 -13.39 2.16
CA ARG A 14 59.97 -14.63 2.43
C ARG A 14 59.13 -14.58 3.69
N ILE A 15 59.50 -13.72 4.65
CA ILE A 15 58.79 -13.57 5.93
C ILE A 15 57.98 -12.26 5.96
N GLY A 16 58.47 -11.18 5.32
CA GLY A 16 57.76 -9.90 5.29
C GLY A 16 56.47 -9.91 4.46
N ILE A 17 56.47 -10.59 3.30
CA ILE A 17 55.30 -10.66 2.42
C ILE A 17 54.12 -11.41 3.05
N PRO A 18 54.27 -12.63 3.61
CA PRO A 18 53.13 -13.31 4.23
C PRO A 18 52.62 -12.57 5.47
N LEU A 19 53.48 -11.90 6.23
CA LEU A 19 53.07 -11.17 7.44
C LEU A 19 52.34 -9.86 7.10
N VAL A 20 52.76 -9.16 6.03
CA VAL A 20 52.00 -8.02 5.48
C VAL A 20 50.70 -8.50 4.84
N PHE A 21 50.67 -9.62 4.13
CA PHE A 21 49.42 -10.18 3.60
C PHE A 21 48.46 -10.61 4.72
N VAL A 22 48.95 -11.25 5.78
CA VAL A 22 48.13 -11.62 6.94
C VAL A 22 47.67 -10.37 7.67
N ALA A 23 48.50 -9.35 7.85
CA ALA A 23 48.08 -8.08 8.44
C ALA A 23 47.08 -7.33 7.56
N VAL A 24 47.23 -7.32 6.23
CA VAL A 24 46.29 -6.72 5.28
C VAL A 24 45.01 -7.53 5.20
N VAL A 25 45.05 -8.86 5.28
CA VAL A 25 43.85 -9.73 5.33
C VAL A 25 43.14 -9.59 6.66
N VAL A 26 43.85 -9.43 7.79
CA VAL A 26 43.25 -9.19 9.11
C VAL A 26 42.70 -7.77 9.21
N VAL A 27 43.40 -6.75 8.72
CA VAL A 27 42.88 -5.36 8.67
C VAL A 27 41.75 -5.25 7.65
N ALA A 28 41.82 -5.94 6.50
CA ALA A 28 40.70 -6.03 5.57
C ALA A 28 39.55 -6.86 6.15
N ALA A 29 39.79 -7.90 6.96
CA ALA A 29 38.72 -8.64 7.64
C ALA A 29 38.13 -7.88 8.83
N LEU A 30 38.88 -6.94 9.42
CA LEU A 30 38.42 -6.05 10.49
C LEU A 30 37.80 -4.74 9.95
N THR A 31 38.11 -4.34 8.71
CA THR A 31 37.53 -3.16 8.03
C THR A 31 36.51 -3.53 6.96
N SER A 32 36.44 -4.79 6.51
CA SER A 32 35.33 -5.32 5.73
C SER A 32 34.25 -5.76 6.69
N SER A 33 33.11 -5.07 6.58
CA SER A 33 31.86 -5.39 7.25
C SER A 33 31.98 -5.44 8.77
N THR A 34 31.64 -4.30 9.40
CA THR A 34 30.66 -4.38 10.50
C THR A 34 29.65 -5.45 10.11
N PRO A 35 29.41 -6.48 10.96
CA PRO A 35 28.46 -7.54 10.63
C PRO A 35 27.21 -6.86 10.10
N ARG A 36 26.69 -7.32 8.96
CA ARG A 36 25.37 -6.92 8.46
C ARG A 36 24.37 -7.34 9.53
N SER A 37 24.28 -6.55 10.59
CA SER A 37 23.17 -6.54 11.50
C SER A 37 22.05 -5.97 10.64
N SER A 38 21.21 -6.90 10.19
CA SER A 38 19.99 -6.62 9.46
C SER A 38 18.80 -6.87 10.38
N ASP A 39 18.93 -6.54 11.67
CA ASP A 39 17.90 -6.79 12.66
C ASP A 39 16.84 -5.69 12.65
N VAL A 40 15.66 -6.03 13.15
CA VAL A 40 14.56 -5.06 13.24
C VAL A 40 15.00 -3.95 14.19
N GLY A 41 14.93 -2.71 13.70
CA GLY A 41 15.42 -1.52 14.40
C GLY A 41 16.70 -0.95 13.80
N ASP A 42 17.48 -1.73 13.04
CA ASP A 42 18.71 -1.26 12.43
C ASP A 42 18.44 -0.28 11.29
N CYS A 43 19.36 0.66 11.10
CA CYS A 43 19.27 1.67 10.06
C CYS A 43 20.23 1.38 8.90
N LEU A 44 19.78 1.68 7.69
CA LEU A 44 20.51 1.43 6.45
C LEU A 44 20.71 2.75 5.70
N LYS A 45 21.84 2.86 5.01
CA LYS A 45 22.16 3.93 4.05
C LYS A 45 22.41 3.31 2.68
N GLY A 46 22.06 4.03 1.62
CA GLY A 46 22.26 3.58 0.24
C GLY A 46 21.01 3.64 -0.63
N ASN A 47 21.10 3.06 -1.82
CA ASN A 47 19.98 2.90 -2.76
C ASN A 47 19.53 1.45 -2.77
N THR A 48 18.25 1.20 -2.44
CA THR A 48 17.66 -0.14 -2.41
C THR A 48 17.59 -0.82 -3.78
N ASP A 49 17.66 -0.06 -4.87
CA ASP A 49 17.75 -0.57 -6.25
C ASP A 49 19.17 -1.08 -6.59
N ASN A 50 20.18 -0.68 -5.81
CA ASN A 50 21.55 -1.12 -5.94
C ASN A 50 22.04 -1.78 -4.64
N ALA A 51 21.93 -3.11 -4.59
CA ALA A 51 22.27 -3.91 -3.42
C ALA A 51 23.70 -3.70 -2.89
N GLU A 52 24.66 -3.31 -3.74
CA GLU A 52 26.04 -3.05 -3.32
C GLU A 52 26.20 -1.72 -2.58
N SER A 53 25.23 -0.81 -2.73
CA SER A 53 25.24 0.49 -2.07
C SER A 53 24.61 0.48 -0.67
N VAL A 54 23.90 -0.59 -0.31
CA VAL A 54 23.16 -0.71 0.95
C VAL A 54 24.09 -1.19 2.06
N THR A 55 24.27 -0.35 3.08
CA THR A 55 25.14 -0.58 4.23
C THR A 55 24.44 -0.25 5.54
N SER A 56 24.72 -1.01 6.60
CA SER A 56 24.20 -0.71 7.95
C SER A 56 24.93 0.49 8.54
N VAL A 57 24.17 1.41 9.14
CA VAL A 57 24.66 2.64 9.78
C VAL A 57 23.94 2.86 11.11
N ALA A 58 24.49 3.72 11.97
CA ALA A 58 23.76 4.18 13.14
C ALA A 58 22.50 4.94 12.72
N CYS A 59 21.39 4.72 13.45
CA CYS A 59 20.18 5.50 13.23
C CYS A 59 20.42 6.98 13.54
N GLY A 60 20.26 7.83 12.53
CA GLY A 60 20.60 9.23 12.60
C GLY A 60 20.44 9.90 11.24
N PRO A 61 20.95 11.13 11.07
CA PRO A 61 20.72 11.94 9.86
C PRO A 61 21.21 11.29 8.55
N GLU A 62 22.19 10.38 8.66
CA GLU A 62 22.77 9.69 7.51
C GLU A 62 21.97 8.48 7.04
N ALA A 63 21.06 7.95 7.88
CA ALA A 63 20.23 6.81 7.53
C ALA A 63 19.21 7.21 6.45
N ASN A 64 19.08 6.38 5.42
CA ASN A 64 18.01 6.47 4.45
C ASN A 64 16.80 5.64 4.87
N TYR A 65 17.04 4.49 5.51
CA TYR A 65 16.00 3.53 5.85
C TYR A 65 16.18 2.95 7.25
N LYS A 66 15.10 2.42 7.81
CA LYS A 66 15.08 1.63 9.04
C LYS A 66 14.40 0.28 8.78
N ILE A 67 14.97 -0.81 9.28
CA ILE A 67 14.34 -2.13 9.18
C ILE A 67 13.20 -2.20 10.20
N VAL A 68 11.97 -2.33 9.70
CA VAL A 68 10.76 -2.46 10.53
C VAL A 68 10.22 -3.88 10.56
N GLY A 69 10.71 -4.76 9.69
CA GLY A 69 10.31 -6.16 9.63
C GLY A 69 11.30 -7.03 8.87
N LYS A 70 11.31 -8.31 9.22
CA LYS A 70 12.07 -9.36 8.53
C LYS A 70 11.13 -10.51 8.23
N VAL A 71 11.18 -11.00 7.01
CA VAL A 71 10.44 -12.19 6.59
C VAL A 71 11.46 -13.20 6.07
N PRO A 72 11.75 -14.27 6.83
CA PRO A 72 12.72 -15.27 6.41
C PRO A 72 12.15 -16.16 5.29
N ASN A 73 13.04 -16.93 4.66
CA ASN A 73 12.72 -17.97 3.69
C ASN A 73 11.94 -17.46 2.46
N GLN A 74 12.21 -16.23 2.04
CA GLN A 74 11.55 -15.62 0.88
C GLN A 74 12.38 -15.80 -0.38
N SER A 75 11.71 -16.15 -1.48
CA SER A 75 12.31 -16.15 -2.80
C SER A 75 12.53 -14.72 -3.30
N GLN A 76 13.52 -14.49 -4.16
CA GLN A 76 13.69 -13.19 -4.82
C GLN A 76 12.44 -12.80 -5.62
N LEU A 77 11.72 -13.79 -6.17
CA LEU A 77 10.46 -13.58 -6.87
C LEU A 77 9.39 -12.97 -5.96
N THR A 78 9.37 -13.32 -4.67
CA THR A 78 8.42 -12.77 -3.69
C THR A 78 8.53 -11.24 -3.59
N VAL A 79 9.76 -10.72 -3.69
CA VAL A 79 10.02 -9.27 -3.63
C VAL A 79 9.58 -8.60 -4.91
N THR A 80 9.85 -9.21 -6.06
CA THR A 80 9.38 -8.70 -7.37
C THR A 80 7.86 -8.66 -7.45
N ILE A 81 7.15 -9.66 -6.91
CA ILE A 81 5.68 -9.64 -6.85
C ILE A 81 5.13 -8.72 -5.74
N GLY A 82 6.00 -8.12 -4.92
CA GLY A 82 5.63 -7.14 -3.90
C GLY A 82 5.12 -7.69 -2.57
N GLY A 83 5.09 -9.02 -2.43
CA GLY A 83 4.55 -9.70 -1.26
C GLY A 83 5.49 -9.71 -0.05
N GLY A 84 4.93 -9.99 1.13
CA GLY A 84 5.67 -10.31 2.36
C GLY A 84 5.77 -9.16 3.37
N CYS A 85 5.83 -7.91 2.91
CA CYS A 85 5.91 -6.74 3.81
C CYS A 85 4.56 -6.12 4.18
N ASP A 86 3.44 -6.75 3.84
CA ASP A 86 2.10 -6.18 4.03
C ASP A 86 1.71 -6.03 5.50
N GLN A 87 2.22 -6.92 6.35
CA GLN A 87 2.04 -6.84 7.81
C GLN A 87 2.83 -5.69 8.46
N PHE A 88 3.73 -5.03 7.71
CA PHE A 88 4.55 -3.91 8.19
C PHE A 88 4.10 -2.61 7.51
N PRO A 89 3.09 -1.91 8.04
CA PRO A 89 2.47 -0.76 7.38
C PRO A 89 3.40 0.46 7.23
N THR A 90 4.44 0.58 8.05
CA THR A 90 5.47 1.62 7.90
C THR A 90 6.51 1.29 6.83
N ALA A 91 6.51 0.07 6.29
CA ALA A 91 7.45 -0.32 5.26
C ALA A 91 7.08 0.28 3.90
N THR A 92 7.89 1.23 3.45
CA THR A 92 7.81 1.89 2.13
C THR A 92 8.60 1.15 1.07
N VAL A 93 9.61 0.37 1.47
CA VAL A 93 10.49 -0.35 0.55
C VAL A 93 10.68 -1.78 1.02
N ALA A 94 10.73 -2.71 0.08
CA ALA A 94 11.07 -4.12 0.31
C ALA A 94 12.46 -4.38 -0.25
N TYR A 95 13.39 -4.87 0.58
CA TYR A 95 14.75 -5.19 0.17
C TYR A 95 15.03 -6.67 0.43
N TRP A 96 15.52 -7.38 -0.58
CA TRP A 96 15.85 -8.80 -0.44
C TRP A 96 17.34 -8.98 -0.15
N GLU A 97 17.64 -9.68 0.94
CA GLU A 97 19.00 -10.10 1.29
C GLU A 97 19.13 -11.62 1.11
N GLY A 98 19.96 -12.06 0.15
CA GLY A 98 20.21 -13.48 -0.07
C GLY A 98 21.12 -13.76 -1.26
N VAL A 99 21.36 -15.05 -1.51
CA VAL A 99 22.16 -15.52 -2.66
C VAL A 99 21.24 -15.84 -3.82
N LYS A 100 21.50 -15.28 -5.01
CA LYS A 100 20.73 -15.57 -6.24
C LYS A 100 20.51 -17.07 -6.36
N SER A 101 19.27 -17.49 -6.65
CA SER A 101 18.79 -18.89 -6.74
C SER A 101 18.59 -19.67 -5.43
N SER A 102 18.67 -19.01 -4.27
CA SER A 102 18.32 -19.59 -2.96
C SER A 102 17.17 -18.81 -2.29
N GLN A 103 16.62 -19.36 -1.21
CA GLN A 103 15.83 -18.58 -0.25
C GLN A 103 16.73 -17.55 0.44
N GLY A 104 16.18 -16.35 0.67
CA GLY A 104 16.81 -15.26 1.39
C GLY A 104 15.86 -14.66 2.43
N THR A 105 16.27 -13.55 3.03
CA THR A 105 15.45 -12.79 3.96
C THR A 105 14.95 -11.53 3.27
N LEU A 106 13.64 -11.32 3.32
CA LEU A 106 13.05 -10.05 2.91
C LEU A 106 13.07 -9.08 4.10
N LEU A 107 13.72 -7.95 3.91
CA LEU A 107 13.75 -6.83 4.84
C LEU A 107 12.68 -5.82 4.43
N CYS A 108 11.81 -5.47 5.37
CA CYS A 108 10.78 -4.46 5.19
C CYS A 108 11.30 -3.15 5.78
N LEU A 109 11.48 -2.15 4.94
CA LEU A 109 12.21 -0.92 5.24
C LEU A 109 11.26 0.28 5.28
N GLU A 110 11.35 1.06 6.34
CA GLU A 110 10.74 2.39 6.45
C GLU A 110 11.73 3.45 5.94
N ASP A 111 11.28 4.33 5.05
CA ASP A 111 12.05 5.51 4.62
C ASP A 111 12.02 6.56 5.73
N VAL A 112 13.16 6.70 6.44
CA VAL A 112 13.29 7.64 7.55
C VAL A 112 13.50 9.08 7.10
N LYS A 113 13.82 9.31 5.82
CA LYS A 113 13.92 10.66 5.23
C LYS A 113 12.58 11.18 4.75
N ASN A 114 11.67 10.28 4.41
CA ASN A 114 10.29 10.61 4.05
C ASN A 114 9.29 9.83 4.93
N PRO A 115 9.30 10.07 6.26
CA PRO A 115 8.35 9.41 7.15
C PRO A 115 6.93 9.82 6.75
N GLY A 116 6.10 8.86 6.36
CA GLY A 116 4.72 9.11 5.94
C GLY A 116 4.38 8.73 4.50
N LYS A 117 5.36 8.37 3.66
CA LYS A 117 5.10 7.72 2.35
C LYS A 117 4.67 6.25 2.45
N GLY A 118 4.54 5.74 3.68
CA GLY A 118 4.03 4.40 3.96
C GLY A 118 2.56 4.26 3.59
N MET A 119 2.08 3.02 3.52
CA MET A 119 0.67 2.79 3.30
C MET A 119 -0.14 3.35 4.48
N PRO A 120 -1.18 4.16 4.22
CA PRO A 120 -2.12 4.58 5.26
C PRO A 120 -2.74 3.38 5.98
N ARG A 121 -2.99 3.50 7.28
CA ARG A 121 -3.67 2.48 8.09
C ARG A 121 -5.16 2.77 8.22
N VAL A 122 -5.95 1.76 8.57
CA VAL A 122 -7.35 1.97 8.97
C VAL A 122 -7.41 2.98 10.11
N GLY A 123 -8.27 3.99 9.96
CA GLY A 123 -8.41 5.11 10.87
C GLY A 123 -7.53 6.32 10.54
N ASP A 124 -6.52 6.17 9.67
CA ASP A 124 -5.69 7.31 9.24
C ASP A 124 -6.48 8.24 8.34
N CYS A 125 -6.20 9.53 8.47
CA CYS A 125 -6.73 10.55 7.59
C CYS A 125 -5.71 10.95 6.54
N VAL A 126 -6.20 11.20 5.34
CA VAL A 126 -5.36 11.48 4.19
C VAL A 126 -5.87 12.67 3.40
N LYS A 127 -4.92 13.36 2.78
CA LYS A 127 -5.13 14.46 1.85
C LYS A 127 -4.52 14.06 0.50
N GLY A 128 -5.28 14.23 -0.57
CA GLY A 128 -4.83 13.87 -1.92
C GLY A 128 -6.00 13.73 -2.91
N ASP A 129 -5.66 13.54 -4.18
CA ASP A 129 -6.60 13.17 -5.22
C ASP A 129 -6.69 11.64 -5.32
N LEU A 130 -7.90 11.11 -5.53
CA LEU A 130 -8.13 9.67 -5.69
C LEU A 130 -7.37 9.06 -6.88
N SER A 131 -7.03 9.89 -7.87
CA SER A 131 -6.31 9.51 -9.08
C SER A 131 -4.79 9.42 -8.86
N ASP A 132 -4.30 9.89 -7.72
CA ASP A 132 -2.87 10.02 -7.45
C ASP A 132 -2.49 9.54 -6.04
N ALA A 133 -2.66 8.23 -5.84
CA ALA A 133 -2.36 7.56 -4.57
C ALA A 133 -0.90 7.72 -4.13
N ALA A 134 0.03 7.90 -5.07
CA ALA A 134 1.46 8.07 -4.79
C ALA A 134 1.78 9.40 -4.09
N HIS A 135 0.92 10.41 -4.26
CA HIS A 135 1.03 11.72 -3.61
C HIS A 135 0.02 11.91 -2.48
N THR A 136 -0.65 10.83 -2.06
CA THR A 136 -1.54 10.87 -0.91
C THR A 136 -0.71 11.01 0.36
N GLU A 137 -0.97 12.09 1.09
CA GLU A 137 -0.26 12.43 2.32
C GLU A 137 -1.12 12.10 3.53
N LYS A 138 -0.53 11.41 4.52
CA LYS A 138 -1.17 11.22 5.82
C LYS A 138 -1.16 12.54 6.57
N VAL A 139 -2.34 12.99 6.98
CA VAL A 139 -2.54 14.24 7.74
C VAL A 139 -3.32 13.97 9.03
N PRO A 140 -3.25 14.86 10.03
CA PRO A 140 -4.16 14.79 11.17
C PRO A 140 -5.62 14.80 10.72
N CYS A 141 -6.48 14.01 11.37
CA CYS A 141 -7.92 14.03 11.12
C CYS A 141 -8.49 15.38 11.55
N GLY A 142 -8.74 16.24 10.58
CA GLY A 142 -9.17 17.62 10.79
C GLY A 142 -9.56 18.28 9.47
N PRO A 143 -9.64 19.62 9.41
CA PRO A 143 -10.14 20.35 8.24
C PRO A 143 -9.36 20.10 6.95
N GLU A 144 -8.08 19.73 7.07
CA GLU A 144 -7.21 19.47 5.92
C GLU A 144 -7.36 18.06 5.34
N ALA A 145 -7.96 17.14 6.10
CA ALA A 145 -8.21 15.78 5.63
C ALA A 145 -9.39 15.77 4.66
N THR A 146 -9.20 15.13 3.51
CA THR A 146 -10.29 14.90 2.56
C THR A 146 -10.95 13.55 2.82
N TYR A 147 -10.14 12.55 3.17
CA TYR A 147 -10.62 11.19 3.38
C TYR A 147 -10.10 10.59 4.67
N LYS A 148 -10.81 9.57 5.16
CA LYS A 148 -10.35 8.69 6.22
C LYS A 148 -10.37 7.24 5.73
N VAL A 149 -9.35 6.48 6.06
CA VAL A 149 -9.27 5.06 5.67
C VAL A 149 -10.20 4.25 6.56
N ALA A 150 -11.28 3.74 5.97
CA ALA A 150 -12.26 2.88 6.64
C ALA A 150 -11.84 1.41 6.63
N ALA A 151 -11.21 0.95 5.55
CA ALA A 151 -10.68 -0.40 5.43
C ALA A 151 -9.55 -0.47 4.40
N ILE A 152 -8.83 -1.58 4.40
CA ILE A 152 -7.81 -1.90 3.41
C ILE A 152 -8.09 -3.31 2.91
N GLU A 153 -8.22 -3.46 1.59
CA GLU A 153 -8.46 -4.73 0.92
C GLU A 153 -7.27 -5.05 -0.01
N ASP A 154 -7.09 -6.34 -0.34
CA ASP A 154 -6.07 -6.74 -1.30
C ASP A 154 -6.47 -6.32 -2.71
N GLY A 155 -5.57 -5.64 -3.43
CA GLY A 155 -5.75 -5.32 -4.84
C GLY A 155 -5.49 -6.56 -5.71
N GLY A 156 -6.21 -6.68 -6.82
CA GLY A 156 -5.96 -7.77 -7.77
C GLY A 156 -4.59 -7.65 -8.42
N ALA A 157 -3.91 -8.79 -8.64
CA ALA A 157 -2.54 -8.87 -9.15
C ALA A 157 -2.32 -8.34 -10.59
N LEU A 158 -3.36 -7.80 -11.24
CA LEU A 158 -3.35 -7.37 -12.65
C LEU A 158 -4.03 -6.00 -12.81
N GLY A 159 -3.35 -4.95 -12.30
CA GLY A 159 -3.57 -3.54 -12.63
C GLY A 159 -4.97 -3.14 -13.09
N GLY A 160 -5.87 -2.85 -12.14
CA GLY A 160 -7.08 -2.08 -12.41
C GLY A 160 -8.34 -2.84 -12.81
N PHE A 161 -8.40 -4.18 -12.69
CA PHE A 161 -9.58 -4.98 -13.07
C PHE A 161 -10.39 -5.60 -11.92
N THR A 162 -10.24 -5.14 -10.67
CA THR A 162 -11.06 -5.67 -9.57
C THR A 162 -12.40 -4.95 -9.48
N THR A 163 -13.47 -5.70 -9.77
CA THR A 163 -14.87 -5.33 -9.59
C THR A 163 -15.17 -5.15 -8.10
N ALA A 164 -15.71 -3.97 -7.74
CA ALA A 164 -16.30 -3.66 -6.44
C ALA A 164 -15.37 -3.82 -5.24
N VAL A 165 -14.22 -3.15 -5.26
CA VAL A 165 -13.40 -3.07 -4.04
C VAL A 165 -14.12 -2.19 -3.02
N CYS A 166 -14.18 -2.64 -1.76
CA CYS A 166 -14.88 -1.98 -0.64
C CYS A 166 -16.40 -2.23 -0.53
N ALA A 167 -16.98 -3.21 -1.25
CA ALA A 167 -18.41 -3.51 -1.15
C ALA A 167 -18.88 -3.90 0.28
N LYS A 168 -17.95 -4.41 1.10
CA LYS A 168 -18.19 -4.82 2.50
C LYS A 168 -17.98 -3.68 3.49
N VAL A 169 -17.70 -2.46 3.03
CA VAL A 169 -17.37 -1.29 3.85
C VAL A 169 -18.44 -0.22 3.63
N PRO A 170 -19.55 -0.22 4.40
CA PRO A 170 -20.69 0.65 4.12
C PRO A 170 -20.39 2.15 4.21
N SER A 171 -19.38 2.52 5.00
CA SER A 171 -18.94 3.92 5.14
C SER A 171 -18.03 4.38 4.00
N ALA A 172 -17.57 3.48 3.13
CA ALA A 172 -16.71 3.84 2.01
C ALA A 172 -17.49 4.61 0.94
N ALA A 173 -16.97 5.79 0.62
CA ALA A 173 -17.41 6.72 -0.41
C ALA A 173 -16.58 6.60 -1.69
N ALA A 174 -15.30 6.27 -1.52
CA ALA A 174 -14.31 6.19 -2.58
C ALA A 174 -13.35 5.02 -2.33
N SER A 175 -12.67 4.60 -3.40
CA SER A 175 -11.56 3.65 -3.33
C SER A 175 -10.32 4.23 -4.00
N MET A 176 -9.15 3.91 -3.46
CA MET A 176 -7.87 4.32 -4.03
C MET A 176 -6.92 3.12 -4.07
N GLU A 177 -6.28 2.89 -5.22
CA GLU A 177 -5.23 1.87 -5.33
C GLU A 177 -3.91 2.40 -4.81
N TRP A 178 -3.42 1.83 -3.72
CA TRP A 178 -2.09 2.09 -3.18
C TRP A 178 -1.11 1.02 -3.64
N LYS A 179 0.04 1.45 -4.15
CA LYS A 179 1.10 0.56 -4.63
C LYS A 179 2.42 0.98 -4.02
N ARG A 180 3.08 0.03 -3.34
CA ARG A 180 4.44 0.23 -2.84
C ARG A 180 5.39 0.42 -4.02
N GLN A 181 6.36 1.33 -3.89
CA GLN A 181 7.39 1.52 -4.91
C GLN A 181 8.13 0.19 -5.17
N GLY A 182 8.25 -0.20 -6.44
CA GLY A 182 8.91 -1.45 -6.86
C GLY A 182 8.10 -2.74 -6.63
N SER A 183 6.90 -2.65 -6.06
CA SER A 183 5.99 -3.79 -5.85
C SER A 183 5.10 -4.02 -7.07
N LEU A 184 4.74 -5.28 -7.38
CA LEU A 184 3.65 -5.58 -8.33
C LEU A 184 2.29 -5.73 -7.63
N SER A 185 2.27 -6.11 -6.35
CA SER A 185 1.04 -6.12 -5.56
C SER A 185 0.58 -4.70 -5.22
N SER A 186 -0.73 -4.51 -5.25
CA SER A 186 -1.39 -3.30 -4.77
C SER A 186 -2.36 -3.63 -3.65
N LYS A 187 -2.69 -2.61 -2.86
CA LYS A 187 -3.75 -2.62 -1.86
C LYS A 187 -4.78 -1.59 -2.26
N ILE A 188 -6.03 -1.81 -1.88
CA ILE A 188 -7.09 -0.85 -2.11
C ILE A 188 -7.51 -0.25 -0.79
N LEU A 189 -7.40 1.06 -0.70
CA LEU A 189 -7.85 1.84 0.45
C LEU A 189 -9.34 2.16 0.24
N CYS A 190 -10.17 1.73 1.19
CA CYS A 190 -11.58 2.08 1.25
C CYS A 190 -11.72 3.36 2.06
N LEU A 191 -12.23 4.42 1.45
CA LEU A 191 -12.12 5.78 1.95
C LEU A 191 -13.50 6.33 2.31
N GLU A 192 -13.66 6.80 3.55
CA GLU A 192 -14.73 7.68 4.01
C GLU A 192 -14.48 9.10 3.49
N ASP A 193 -15.47 9.74 2.88
CA ASP A 193 -15.41 11.15 2.50
C ASP A 193 -15.75 12.03 3.71
N LEU A 194 -14.75 12.74 4.22
CA LEU A 194 -14.90 13.57 5.42
C LEU A 194 -15.61 14.89 5.14
N LYS A 195 -15.65 15.34 3.88
CA LYS A 195 -16.31 16.58 3.47
C LYS A 195 -17.77 16.35 3.12
N HIS A 196 -18.09 15.16 2.64
CA HIS A 196 -19.42 14.75 2.24
C HIS A 196 -19.75 13.36 2.84
N PRO A 197 -20.05 13.26 4.14
CA PRO A 197 -20.28 11.97 4.81
C PRO A 197 -21.49 11.20 4.27
N ASP A 198 -22.42 11.90 3.61
CA ASP A 198 -23.58 11.33 2.94
C ASP A 198 -23.24 10.73 1.55
N ASN A 199 -22.02 10.94 1.05
CA ASN A 199 -21.53 10.40 -0.22
C ASN A 199 -21.07 8.95 -0.09
N ARG A 200 -21.89 8.09 0.52
CA ARG A 200 -21.57 6.67 0.75
C ARG A 200 -22.64 5.75 0.20
N LYS A 201 -22.36 4.45 0.25
CA LYS A 201 -23.33 3.40 -0.09
C LYS A 201 -24.60 3.52 0.78
N PRO A 202 -25.80 3.68 0.20
CA PRO A 202 -27.05 3.66 0.94
C PRO A 202 -27.34 2.30 1.58
N ALA A 203 -27.81 2.30 2.82
CA ALA A 203 -28.31 1.11 3.49
C ALA A 203 -29.83 0.93 3.28
N VAL A 204 -30.30 -0.32 3.39
CA VAL A 204 -31.73 -0.62 3.38
C VAL A 204 -32.43 0.14 4.51
N GLY A 205 -33.54 0.81 4.17
CA GLY A 205 -34.30 1.64 5.08
C GLY A 205 -33.91 3.11 5.11
N GLU A 206 -32.75 3.48 4.55
CA GLU A 206 -32.35 4.88 4.40
C GLU A 206 -33.14 5.55 3.29
N CYS A 207 -33.19 6.88 3.33
CA CYS A 207 -33.91 7.67 2.36
C CYS A 207 -32.94 8.50 1.52
N MET A 208 -33.36 8.75 0.28
CA MET A 208 -32.61 9.55 -0.66
C MET A 208 -33.46 10.71 -1.16
N ALA A 209 -32.79 11.82 -1.44
CA ALA A 209 -33.36 12.99 -2.08
C ALA A 209 -32.73 13.18 -3.46
N THR A 210 -33.51 13.76 -4.37
CA THR A 210 -33.03 14.15 -5.69
C THR A 210 -32.33 15.49 -5.59
N GLY A 211 -31.07 15.54 -6.02
CA GLY A 211 -30.23 16.72 -6.08
C GLY A 211 -30.25 17.38 -7.46
N ALA A 212 -29.29 18.26 -7.68
CA ALA A 212 -29.05 18.84 -8.99
C ALA A 212 -28.77 17.72 -10.02
N ASN A 213 -29.23 17.90 -11.26
CA ASN A 213 -29.05 16.95 -12.36
C ASN A 213 -29.66 15.55 -12.12
N ASN A 214 -30.66 15.43 -11.26
CA ASN A 214 -31.30 14.17 -10.86
C ASN A 214 -30.38 13.18 -10.12
N GLU A 215 -29.26 13.65 -9.56
CA GLU A 215 -28.39 12.80 -8.73
C GLU A 215 -29.05 12.51 -7.37
N LEU A 216 -29.09 11.24 -6.98
CA LEU A 216 -29.64 10.83 -5.70
C LEU A 216 -28.56 10.90 -4.63
N HIS A 217 -28.89 11.50 -3.49
CA HIS A 217 -28.03 11.58 -2.32
C HIS A 217 -28.78 11.18 -1.05
N LEU A 218 -28.07 10.63 -0.08
CA LEU A 218 -28.65 10.29 1.22
C LEU A 218 -29.23 11.55 1.88
N ALA A 219 -30.41 11.40 2.48
CA ALA A 219 -31.10 12.48 3.17
C ALA A 219 -31.94 11.95 4.34
N PRO A 220 -32.21 12.76 5.36
CA PRO A 220 -33.19 12.40 6.39
C PRO A 220 -34.52 12.02 5.75
N CYS A 221 -35.15 10.92 6.18
CA CYS A 221 -36.41 10.44 5.58
C CYS A 221 -37.55 11.46 5.57
N ALA A 222 -37.58 12.38 6.53
CA ALA A 222 -38.54 13.49 6.54
C ALA A 222 -38.41 14.44 5.31
N LYS A 223 -37.24 14.44 4.65
CA LYS A 223 -36.94 15.24 3.46
C LYS A 223 -36.68 14.37 2.21
N GLY A 224 -36.66 13.04 2.37
CA GLY A 224 -36.40 12.10 1.28
C GLY A 224 -37.54 12.03 0.28
N ALA A 225 -37.20 11.77 -0.98
CA ALA A 225 -38.14 11.50 -2.05
C ALA A 225 -38.35 9.99 -2.26
N ALA A 226 -37.38 9.16 -1.86
CA ALA A 226 -37.46 7.72 -1.97
C ALA A 226 -36.81 7.03 -0.76
N LYS A 227 -37.26 5.82 -0.43
CA LYS A 227 -36.71 4.95 0.61
C LYS A 227 -36.12 3.70 -0.03
N VAL A 228 -34.91 3.33 0.36
CA VAL A 228 -34.24 2.12 -0.13
C VAL A 228 -34.90 0.89 0.48
N LEU A 229 -35.44 0.01 -0.36
CA LEU A 229 -36.02 -1.27 0.04
C LEU A 229 -35.01 -2.41 -0.03
N GLY A 230 -34.04 -2.31 -0.94
CA GLY A 230 -33.13 -3.40 -1.24
C GLY A 230 -32.02 -3.02 -2.20
N GLN A 231 -31.06 -3.92 -2.34
CA GLN A 231 -29.96 -3.84 -3.30
C GLN A 231 -29.93 -5.10 -4.16
N VAL A 232 -29.58 -4.92 -5.43
CA VAL A 232 -29.33 -5.99 -6.38
C VAL A 232 -27.89 -5.85 -6.87
N ASP A 233 -27.08 -6.86 -6.55
CA ASP A 233 -25.69 -6.93 -6.97
C ASP A 233 -25.56 -7.63 -8.33
N GLY A 234 -24.48 -7.34 -9.06
CA GLY A 234 -24.14 -8.03 -10.30
C GLY A 234 -24.87 -7.56 -11.56
N LEU A 235 -25.63 -6.45 -11.48
CA LEU A 235 -26.22 -5.81 -12.65
C LEU A 235 -25.18 -4.95 -13.38
N THR A 236 -25.17 -5.07 -14.70
CA THR A 236 -24.36 -4.23 -15.58
C THR A 236 -25.11 -2.95 -15.92
N LYS A 237 -24.38 -1.94 -16.44
CA LYS A 237 -25.03 -0.75 -17.01
C LYS A 237 -26.00 -1.10 -18.14
N MET A 238 -25.77 -2.18 -18.89
CA MET A 238 -26.69 -2.64 -19.95
C MET A 238 -27.99 -3.20 -19.38
N ASP A 239 -27.96 -3.87 -18.23
CA ASP A 239 -29.17 -4.36 -17.57
C ASP A 239 -30.11 -3.20 -17.21
N GLY A 240 -29.56 -2.08 -16.72
CA GLY A 240 -30.34 -0.87 -16.43
C GLY A 240 -30.97 -0.17 -17.65
N LEU A 241 -30.47 -0.44 -18.86
CA LEU A 241 -31.03 0.11 -20.11
C LEU A 241 -32.06 -0.80 -20.77
N THR A 242 -32.03 -2.10 -20.44
CA THR A 242 -32.82 -3.13 -21.14
C THR A 242 -33.93 -3.72 -20.30
N LYS A 243 -33.80 -3.66 -18.96
CA LYS A 243 -34.79 -4.21 -18.02
C LYS A 243 -35.62 -3.11 -17.37
N THR A 244 -36.87 -3.43 -17.08
CA THR A 244 -37.75 -2.52 -16.32
C THR A 244 -37.42 -2.57 -14.82
N VAL A 245 -37.92 -1.58 -14.06
CA VAL A 245 -37.80 -1.59 -12.59
C VAL A 245 -38.44 -2.85 -12.00
N GLU A 246 -39.55 -3.32 -12.55
CA GLU A 246 -40.25 -4.53 -12.10
C GLU A 246 -39.40 -5.79 -12.29
N GLU A 247 -38.65 -5.88 -13.39
CA GLU A 247 -37.74 -6.99 -13.65
C GLU A 247 -36.50 -6.95 -12.76
N ILE A 248 -35.94 -5.76 -12.53
CA ILE A 248 -34.77 -5.55 -11.67
C ILE A 248 -35.12 -5.79 -10.19
N CYS A 249 -36.27 -5.28 -9.75
CA CYS A 249 -36.68 -5.21 -8.35
C CYS A 249 -37.78 -6.21 -7.98
N LYS A 250 -37.91 -7.31 -8.72
CA LYS A 250 -38.93 -8.35 -8.52
C LYS A 250 -39.00 -8.90 -7.08
N ASP A 251 -37.86 -8.91 -6.38
CA ASP A 251 -37.74 -9.44 -5.01
C ASP A 251 -38.07 -8.38 -3.93
N PHE A 252 -38.34 -7.13 -4.33
CA PHE A 252 -38.62 -6.00 -3.46
C PHE A 252 -40.01 -5.42 -3.75
N PRO A 253 -41.08 -6.06 -3.24
CA PRO A 253 -42.45 -5.60 -3.47
C PRO A 253 -42.64 -4.16 -2.96
N GLY A 254 -43.22 -3.32 -3.81
CA GLY A 254 -43.40 -1.89 -3.53
C GLY A 254 -42.27 -0.99 -4.03
N ALA A 255 -41.21 -1.56 -4.64
CA ALA A 255 -40.24 -0.78 -5.38
C ALA A 255 -40.87 -0.24 -6.68
N ASP A 256 -40.85 1.08 -6.84
CA ASP A 256 -41.33 1.81 -8.02
C ASP A 256 -40.21 2.60 -8.71
N GLN A 257 -39.00 2.61 -8.12
CA GLN A 257 -37.81 3.23 -8.67
C GLN A 257 -36.60 2.30 -8.53
N ALA A 258 -35.70 2.39 -9.51
CA ALA A 258 -34.37 1.79 -9.43
C ALA A 258 -33.30 2.86 -9.66
N ALA A 259 -32.23 2.82 -8.88
CA ALA A 259 -31.09 3.72 -9.06
C ALA A 259 -29.77 2.97 -8.93
N SER A 260 -28.83 3.26 -9.80
CA SER A 260 -27.48 2.70 -9.71
C SER A 260 -26.57 3.66 -8.96
N TRP A 261 -25.75 3.10 -8.09
CA TRP A 261 -24.67 3.80 -7.42
C TRP A 261 -23.35 3.13 -7.79
N SER A 262 -22.32 3.95 -7.98
CA SER A 262 -20.95 3.48 -8.15
C SER A 262 -20.04 4.28 -7.25
N MET A 263 -19.16 3.57 -6.56
CA MET A 263 -18.10 4.20 -5.77
C MET A 263 -17.16 4.99 -6.68
N ARG A 264 -16.71 6.16 -6.25
CA ARG A 264 -15.72 6.93 -7.01
C ARG A 264 -14.40 6.15 -7.06
N GLY A 265 -13.89 5.93 -8.28
CA GLY A 265 -12.72 5.09 -8.52
C GLY A 265 -13.03 3.61 -8.75
N SER A 266 -14.31 3.21 -8.77
CA SER A 266 -14.74 1.83 -9.05
C SER A 266 -15.57 1.74 -10.32
N LEU A 267 -15.41 0.65 -11.06
CA LEU A 267 -16.27 0.31 -12.20
C LEU A 267 -17.52 -0.48 -11.79
N ALA A 268 -17.61 -0.92 -10.54
CA ALA A 268 -18.77 -1.64 -10.06
C ALA A 268 -19.95 -0.71 -9.79
N THR A 269 -21.11 -1.17 -10.21
CA THR A 269 -22.40 -0.54 -9.97
C THR A 269 -23.24 -1.46 -9.09
N THR A 270 -23.76 -0.93 -7.98
CA THR A 270 -24.83 -1.55 -7.22
C THR A 270 -26.14 -0.87 -7.59
N THR A 271 -27.18 -1.64 -7.88
CA THR A 271 -28.51 -1.08 -8.15
C THR A 271 -29.37 -1.20 -6.90
N TYR A 272 -30.03 -0.11 -6.53
CA TYR A 272 -30.99 -0.04 -5.43
C TYR A 272 -32.39 -0.08 -5.95
N CYS A 273 -33.23 -0.84 -5.26
CA CYS A 273 -34.66 -0.86 -5.42
C CYS A 273 -35.27 0.02 -4.33
N MET A 274 -36.09 0.98 -4.75
CA MET A 274 -36.56 2.04 -3.88
C MET A 274 -38.05 2.27 -4.06
N GLN A 275 -38.67 2.78 -3.00
CA GLN A 275 -40.05 3.17 -2.96
C GLN A 275 -40.17 4.68 -2.83
N SER A 276 -40.93 5.32 -3.70
CA SER A 276 -41.26 6.74 -3.59
C SER A 276 -41.94 7.03 -2.24
N VAL A 277 -41.43 8.01 -1.51
CA VAL A 277 -42.08 8.54 -0.32
C VAL A 277 -43.14 9.53 -0.80
N LYS A 278 -44.40 9.11 -0.84
CA LYS A 278 -45.52 10.02 -1.12
C LYS A 278 -45.54 11.12 -0.06
N LYS A 279 -45.41 12.37 -0.49
CA LYS A 279 -45.67 13.54 0.34
C LYS A 279 -47.17 13.79 0.46
#